data_AF-A0A9E4CCN7-F1
#
_entry.id   AF-A0A9E4CCN7-F1
#
_cell.length_a   1.000
_cell.length_b   1.000
_cell.length_c   1.000
_cell.angle_alpha   90.00
_cell.angle_beta   90.00
_cell.angle_gamma   90.00
#
_symmetry.space_group_name_H-M   'P 1'
#
loop_
_entity.id
_entity.type
_entity.pdbx_description
1 polymer ?
#
loop_
_entity_poly.entity_id
_entity_poly.type
_entity_poly.pdbx_seq_one_letter_code
_entity_poly.pdbx_strand_id
1 'polypeptide(L)'
;PTLRAAMTAIFAQQAPCAVAIKTQHAYSRTLLWRERSDDEAAKALTKYLTAPSTMSTDDRLCLGDWSLARGVELATAHDLPIKIHTGYYAGHSRMPTDYIRAGHLAALLAKYPSARFVLMHTAYPYGHELIALAKHYPNVYVDLCWAWSIDPYSTCDFVRRYLHAVPLNKLFVFGGDTFWPTAAVAYTAQSRQWLTRTLQAEIADGYLTEAAALGVAERFMRTNQYDCFRIDDKRRQIQQQITR
;
A
#
# COMPACT_ATOMS: atom_id res chain seq x y z
N PRO A 1 -4.34 30.36 -4.37
CA PRO A 1 -3.52 29.14 -4.21
C PRO A 1 -4.08 27.99 -5.06
N THR A 2 -3.27 27.32 -5.89
CA THR A 2 -3.69 26.15 -6.68
C THR A 2 -3.62 24.87 -5.85
N LEU A 3 -4.35 23.83 -6.24
CA LEU A 3 -4.27 22.51 -5.57
C LEU A 3 -2.84 21.95 -5.57
N ARG A 4 -2.11 22.15 -6.67
CA ARG A 4 -0.69 21.78 -6.78
C ARG A 4 0.16 22.47 -5.71
N ALA A 5 0.01 23.79 -5.56
CA ALA A 5 0.76 24.54 -4.56
C ALA A 5 0.44 24.07 -3.13
N ALA A 6 -0.82 23.76 -2.85
CA ALA A 6 -1.23 23.22 -1.54
C ALA A 6 -0.59 21.85 -1.27
N MET A 7 -0.61 20.93 -2.23
CA MET A 7 0.03 19.61 -2.08
C MET A 7 1.55 19.76 -1.90
N THR A 8 2.22 20.58 -2.70
CA THR A 8 3.66 20.85 -2.57
C THR A 8 4.01 21.38 -1.19
N ALA A 9 3.23 22.33 -0.64
CA ALA A 9 3.46 22.87 0.70
C ALA A 9 3.34 21.79 1.79
N ILE A 10 2.34 20.90 1.69
CA ILE A 10 2.16 19.78 2.62
C ILE A 10 3.37 18.84 2.56
N PHE A 11 3.82 18.46 1.36
CA PHE A 11 4.99 17.58 1.22
C PHE A 11 6.27 18.24 1.75
N ALA A 12 6.50 19.53 1.45
CA ALA A 12 7.65 20.26 1.97
C ALA A 12 7.69 20.25 3.52
N GLN A 13 6.51 20.33 4.16
CA GLN A 13 6.40 20.28 5.61
C GLN A 13 6.56 18.87 6.19
N GLN A 14 5.95 17.85 5.57
CA GLN A 14 5.77 16.53 6.18
C GLN A 14 6.78 15.48 5.70
N ALA A 15 7.29 15.58 4.46
CA ALA A 15 8.24 14.62 3.92
C ALA A 15 9.56 14.47 4.72
N PRO A 16 10.09 15.52 5.39
CA PRO A 16 11.29 15.37 6.20
C PRO A 16 11.14 14.32 7.32
N CYS A 17 9.95 14.18 7.92
CA CYS A 17 9.70 13.26 9.03
C CYS A 17 8.89 12.00 8.62
N ALA A 18 8.18 12.03 7.50
CA ALA A 18 7.42 10.88 7.02
C ALA A 18 8.34 9.76 6.47
N VAL A 19 7.90 8.50 6.62
CA VAL A 19 8.52 7.30 6.02
C VAL A 19 7.77 6.79 4.79
N ALA A 20 6.53 7.24 4.60
CA ALA A 20 5.65 6.88 3.48
C ALA A 20 4.48 7.87 3.43
N ILE A 21 3.77 7.88 2.30
CA ILE A 21 2.42 8.44 2.22
C ILE A 21 1.40 7.30 2.13
N LYS A 22 0.21 7.52 2.68
CA LYS A 22 -0.87 6.51 2.70
C LYS A 22 -2.14 7.13 2.14
N THR A 23 -2.87 6.36 1.32
CA THR A 23 -4.15 6.78 0.75
C THR A 23 -5.26 5.79 1.09
N GLN A 24 -6.44 6.33 1.40
CA GLN A 24 -7.69 5.59 1.64
C GLN A 24 -8.67 5.69 0.46
N HIS A 25 -8.19 6.01 -0.75
CA HIS A 25 -9.05 6.17 -1.94
C HIS A 25 -10.05 5.04 -2.11
N ALA A 26 -9.59 3.79 -1.92
CA ALA A 26 -10.44 2.61 -2.05
C ALA A 26 -11.71 2.67 -1.21
N TYR A 27 -11.74 3.37 -0.06
CA TYR A 27 -12.91 3.41 0.86
C TYR A 27 -14.02 4.35 0.37
N SER A 28 -13.64 5.36 -0.41
CA SER A 28 -14.53 6.41 -0.87
C SER A 28 -14.85 6.30 -2.37
N ARG A 29 -13.98 5.65 -3.15
CA ARG A 29 -14.08 5.55 -4.61
C ARG A 29 -13.36 4.33 -5.15
N THR A 30 -13.65 3.98 -6.39
CA THR A 30 -12.91 2.93 -7.09
C THR A 30 -11.43 3.27 -7.25
N LEU A 31 -10.57 2.25 -7.12
CA LEU A 31 -9.17 2.30 -7.48
C LEU A 31 -8.93 2.36 -9.00
N LEU A 32 -9.96 2.24 -9.83
CA LEU A 32 -9.83 2.41 -11.28
C LEU A 32 -9.39 3.84 -11.56
N TRP A 33 -8.12 3.97 -11.92
CA TRP A 33 -7.47 5.26 -12.13
C TRP A 33 -7.43 5.61 -13.61
N ARG A 34 -7.62 6.90 -13.90
CA ARG A 34 -7.47 7.50 -15.23
C ARG A 34 -6.58 8.72 -15.13
N GLU A 35 -5.77 8.97 -16.15
CA GLU A 35 -5.00 10.22 -16.24
C GLU A 35 -5.98 11.40 -16.34
N ARG A 36 -5.69 12.50 -15.63
CA ARG A 36 -6.47 13.74 -15.64
C ARG A 36 -5.56 14.94 -15.81
N SER A 37 -6.02 15.92 -16.55
CA SER A 37 -5.33 17.21 -16.74
C SER A 37 -5.54 18.15 -15.56
N ASP A 38 -4.66 19.15 -15.44
CA ASP A 38 -4.79 20.22 -14.44
C ASP A 38 -6.06 21.06 -14.65
N ASP A 39 -6.52 21.24 -15.90
CA ASP A 39 -7.76 21.96 -16.23
C ASP A 39 -9.02 21.22 -15.78
N GLU A 40 -9.09 19.90 -16.02
CA GLU A 40 -10.19 19.07 -15.52
C GLU A 40 -10.27 19.12 -13.99
N ALA A 41 -9.13 18.96 -13.32
CA ALA A 41 -9.07 19.02 -11.86
C ALA A 41 -9.43 20.41 -11.31
N ALA A 42 -9.02 21.49 -11.97
CA ALA A 42 -9.38 22.85 -11.59
C ALA A 42 -10.90 23.08 -11.69
N LYS A 43 -11.53 22.64 -12.79
CA LYS A 43 -12.99 22.72 -12.97
C LYS A 43 -13.74 21.92 -11.91
N ALA A 44 -13.30 20.69 -11.64
CA ALA A 44 -13.91 19.84 -10.61
C ALA A 44 -13.72 20.43 -9.20
N LEU A 45 -12.57 21.05 -8.92
CA LEU A 45 -12.30 21.72 -7.65
C LEU A 45 -13.17 22.97 -7.47
N THR A 46 -13.34 23.77 -8.52
CA THR A 46 -14.26 24.93 -8.47
C THR A 46 -15.66 24.48 -8.11
N LYS A 47 -16.20 23.42 -8.75
CA LYS A 47 -17.51 22.85 -8.39
C LYS A 47 -17.55 22.37 -6.94
N TYR A 48 -16.50 21.69 -6.46
CA TYR A 48 -16.42 21.23 -5.08
C TYR A 48 -16.51 22.39 -4.08
N LEU A 49 -15.86 23.52 -4.37
CA LEU A 49 -15.80 24.68 -3.49
C LEU A 49 -17.07 25.54 -3.53
N THR A 50 -17.74 25.64 -4.69
CA THR A 50 -18.88 26.56 -4.86
C THR A 50 -20.23 25.88 -4.82
N ALA A 51 -20.34 24.63 -5.28
CA ALA A 51 -21.61 23.91 -5.41
C ALA A 51 -21.42 22.39 -5.26
N PRO A 52 -20.93 21.89 -4.09
CA PRO A 52 -20.58 20.47 -3.90
C PRO A 52 -21.75 19.50 -4.09
N SER A 53 -23.00 19.96 -3.93
CA SER A 53 -24.22 19.19 -4.18
C SER A 53 -24.45 18.87 -5.66
N THR A 54 -23.84 19.64 -6.57
CA THR A 54 -23.98 19.49 -8.03
C THR A 54 -22.92 18.59 -8.66
N MET A 55 -21.95 18.12 -7.88
CA MET A 55 -20.84 17.30 -8.39
C MET A 55 -21.33 15.93 -8.84
N SER A 56 -21.00 15.59 -10.09
CA SER A 56 -21.18 14.25 -10.63
C SER A 56 -20.18 13.27 -10.02
N THR A 57 -20.40 11.97 -10.23
CA THR A 57 -19.43 10.93 -9.90
C THR A 57 -18.10 11.16 -10.63
N ASP A 58 -18.12 11.57 -11.90
CA ASP A 58 -16.90 11.82 -12.66
C ASP A 58 -16.12 13.03 -12.12
N ASP A 59 -16.78 14.10 -11.67
CA ASP A 59 -16.10 15.23 -11.03
C ASP A 59 -15.32 14.77 -9.77
N ARG A 60 -15.92 13.90 -8.95
CA ARG A 60 -15.27 13.35 -7.75
C ARG A 60 -14.13 12.41 -8.08
N LEU A 61 -14.31 11.56 -9.10
CA LEU A 61 -13.26 10.66 -9.59
C LEU A 61 -12.09 11.46 -10.18
N CYS A 62 -12.37 12.50 -10.96
CA CYS A 62 -11.37 13.39 -11.55
C CYS A 62 -10.47 13.99 -10.46
N LEU A 63 -11.06 14.54 -9.38
CA LEU A 63 -10.27 15.09 -8.28
C LEU A 63 -9.39 14.03 -7.60
N GLY A 64 -9.92 12.84 -7.33
CA GLY A 64 -9.13 11.77 -6.72
C GLY A 64 -8.04 11.24 -7.66
N ASP A 65 -8.33 11.11 -8.96
CA ASP A 65 -7.41 10.57 -9.96
C ASP A 65 -6.21 11.48 -10.12
N TRP A 66 -6.50 12.76 -10.27
CA TRP A 66 -5.50 13.82 -10.34
C TRP A 66 -4.70 13.90 -9.04
N SER A 67 -5.37 13.89 -7.88
CA SER A 67 -4.69 13.98 -6.58
C SER A 67 -3.79 12.78 -6.31
N LEU A 68 -4.20 11.58 -6.71
CA LEU A 68 -3.37 10.38 -6.58
C LEU A 68 -2.13 10.48 -7.46
N ALA A 69 -2.28 10.88 -8.73
CA ALA A 69 -1.17 11.05 -9.67
C ALA A 69 -0.14 12.09 -9.18
N ARG A 70 -0.61 13.27 -8.77
CA ARG A 70 0.26 14.33 -8.23
C ARG A 70 0.88 13.93 -6.89
N GLY A 71 0.16 13.19 -6.06
CA GLY A 71 0.68 12.62 -4.82
C GLY A 71 1.81 11.64 -5.08
N VAL A 72 1.69 10.78 -6.11
CA VAL A 72 2.74 9.85 -6.55
C VAL A 72 3.99 10.60 -7.03
N GLU A 73 3.82 11.65 -7.83
CA GLU A 73 4.94 12.49 -8.30
C GLU A 73 5.71 13.11 -7.12
N LEU A 74 4.98 13.71 -6.18
CA LEU A 74 5.59 14.31 -4.98
C LEU A 74 6.23 13.26 -4.08
N ALA A 75 5.60 12.11 -3.87
CA ALA A 75 6.21 11.01 -3.11
C ALA A 75 7.52 10.57 -3.74
N THR A 76 7.53 10.39 -5.06
CA THR A 76 8.72 9.97 -5.81
C THR A 76 9.83 11.01 -5.67
N ALA A 77 9.52 12.30 -5.83
CA ALA A 77 10.48 13.39 -5.68
C ALA A 77 11.07 13.48 -4.25
N HIS A 78 10.28 13.11 -3.25
CA HIS A 78 10.69 13.07 -1.84
C HIS A 78 11.18 11.68 -1.38
N ASP A 79 11.33 10.73 -2.30
CA ASP A 79 11.76 9.36 -2.03
C ASP A 79 10.91 8.64 -0.96
N LEU A 80 9.59 8.83 -1.03
CA LEU A 80 8.61 8.20 -0.15
C LEU A 80 7.82 7.12 -0.90
N PRO A 81 7.71 5.90 -0.35
CA PRO A 81 6.75 4.92 -0.83
C PRO A 81 5.30 5.38 -0.65
N ILE A 82 4.42 4.96 -1.56
CA ILE A 82 2.97 5.18 -1.49
C ILE A 82 2.28 3.89 -1.06
N LYS A 83 1.66 3.91 0.12
CA LYS A 83 0.78 2.84 0.60
C LYS A 83 -0.64 3.06 0.10
N ILE A 84 -1.20 2.08 -0.60
CA ILE A 84 -2.55 2.12 -1.13
C ILE A 84 -3.35 0.99 -0.48
N HIS A 85 -4.48 1.34 0.15
CA HIS A 85 -5.42 0.30 0.56
C HIS A 85 -5.98 -0.37 -0.69
N THR A 86 -5.73 -1.67 -0.77
CA THR A 86 -6.42 -2.59 -1.66
C THR A 86 -7.10 -3.62 -0.78
N GLY A 87 -8.12 -4.32 -1.28
CA GLY A 87 -8.82 -5.32 -0.48
C GLY A 87 -9.73 -4.77 0.62
N TYR A 88 -10.12 -5.66 1.52
CA TYR A 88 -11.11 -5.51 2.60
C TYR A 88 -11.06 -4.18 3.39
N TYR A 89 -12.23 -3.62 3.72
CA TYR A 89 -12.39 -2.40 4.52
C TYR A 89 -12.44 -2.62 6.03
N ALA A 90 -12.12 -1.55 6.76
CA ALA A 90 -12.55 -1.39 8.15
C ALA A 90 -14.07 -1.13 8.25
N GLY A 91 -14.71 -1.70 9.27
CA GLY A 91 -16.14 -1.52 9.56
C GLY A 91 -17.00 -2.71 9.11
N HIS A 92 -18.32 -2.50 9.06
CA HIS A 92 -19.31 -3.50 8.67
C HIS A 92 -20.42 -2.90 7.78
N SER A 93 -21.26 -3.75 7.20
CA SER A 93 -22.46 -3.39 6.41
C SER A 93 -22.26 -2.62 5.10
N ARG A 94 -21.04 -2.24 4.73
CA ARG A 94 -20.73 -1.63 3.42
C ARG A 94 -19.37 -2.09 2.90
N MET A 95 -19.37 -2.75 1.75
CA MET A 95 -18.16 -3.23 1.06
C MET A 95 -18.38 -3.28 -0.46
N PRO A 96 -18.20 -2.17 -1.20
CA PRO A 96 -18.23 -2.20 -2.66
C PRO A 96 -16.96 -2.88 -3.17
N THR A 97 -17.03 -4.20 -3.39
CA THR A 97 -15.87 -5.04 -3.75
C THR A 97 -15.17 -4.60 -5.03
N ASP A 98 -15.89 -3.96 -5.96
CA ASP A 98 -15.27 -3.44 -7.18
C ASP A 98 -14.33 -2.26 -6.94
N TYR A 99 -14.43 -1.59 -5.79
CA TYR A 99 -13.56 -0.45 -5.49
C TYR A 99 -12.15 -0.89 -5.09
N ILE A 100 -11.99 -2.10 -4.58
CA ILE A 100 -10.80 -2.56 -3.85
C ILE A 100 -9.86 -3.44 -4.67
N ARG A 101 -10.19 -3.71 -5.94
CA ARG A 101 -9.41 -4.54 -6.86
C ARG A 101 -8.04 -3.92 -7.12
N ALA A 102 -6.97 -4.67 -6.87
CA ALA A 102 -5.62 -4.20 -7.17
C ALA A 102 -5.38 -4.04 -8.68
N GLY A 103 -6.01 -4.89 -9.52
CA GLY A 103 -5.89 -4.82 -10.98
C GLY A 103 -6.23 -3.46 -11.57
N HIS A 104 -7.15 -2.72 -10.93
CA HIS A 104 -7.53 -1.36 -11.32
C HIS A 104 -6.40 -0.33 -11.27
N LEU A 105 -5.31 -0.61 -10.55
CA LEU A 105 -4.15 0.26 -10.45
C LEU A 105 -3.15 0.08 -11.59
N ALA A 106 -3.29 -0.93 -12.46
CA ALA A 106 -2.29 -1.27 -13.48
C ALA A 106 -1.82 -0.06 -14.31
N ALA A 107 -2.75 0.80 -14.75
CA ALA A 107 -2.42 2.00 -15.52
C ALA A 107 -1.56 3.00 -14.73
N LEU A 108 -1.85 3.20 -13.44
CA LEU A 108 -1.06 4.07 -12.56
C LEU A 108 0.33 3.49 -12.31
N LEU A 109 0.40 2.17 -12.04
CA LEU A 109 1.65 1.46 -11.77
C LEU A 109 2.60 1.54 -12.98
N ALA A 110 2.07 1.35 -14.18
CA ALA A 110 2.82 1.45 -15.43
C ALA A 110 3.26 2.89 -15.74
N LYS A 111 2.43 3.89 -15.41
CA LYS A 111 2.73 5.31 -15.65
C LYS A 111 3.90 5.83 -14.81
N TYR A 112 4.05 5.33 -13.59
CA TYR A 112 5.03 5.82 -12.62
C TYR A 112 6.05 4.74 -12.20
N PRO A 113 6.93 4.28 -13.11
CA PRO A 113 7.85 3.18 -12.85
C PRO A 113 8.90 3.49 -11.76
N SER A 114 9.21 4.77 -11.51
CA SER A 114 10.16 5.20 -10.48
C SER A 114 9.57 5.31 -9.07
N ALA A 115 8.24 5.28 -8.95
CA ALA A 115 7.58 5.30 -7.64
C ALA A 115 7.75 3.95 -6.93
N ARG A 116 7.51 3.91 -5.60
CA ARG A 116 7.37 2.64 -4.87
C ARG A 116 5.94 2.51 -4.37
N PHE A 117 5.19 1.57 -4.91
CA PHE A 117 3.80 1.31 -4.52
C PHE A 117 3.74 0.14 -3.55
N VAL A 118 3.08 0.31 -2.41
CA VAL A 118 2.88 -0.71 -1.40
C VAL A 118 1.38 -1.00 -1.30
N LEU A 119 0.94 -2.14 -1.82
CA LEU A 119 -0.47 -2.52 -1.90
C LEU A 119 -0.86 -3.43 -0.72
N MET A 120 -1.96 -3.10 -0.04
CA MET A 120 -2.28 -3.64 1.28
C MET A 120 -3.33 -4.78 1.28
N HIS A 121 -3.47 -5.47 2.41
CA HIS A 121 -4.57 -6.40 2.73
C HIS A 121 -4.77 -7.55 1.74
N THR A 122 -3.68 -8.05 1.15
CA THR A 122 -3.68 -9.09 0.08
C THR A 122 -4.61 -8.78 -1.09
N ALA A 123 -5.04 -7.52 -1.24
CA ALA A 123 -6.16 -7.14 -2.08
C ALA A 123 -7.43 -8.00 -1.88
N TYR A 124 -7.63 -8.63 -0.71
CA TYR A 124 -8.69 -9.61 -0.48
C TYR A 124 -10.07 -9.11 -0.94
N PRO A 125 -10.81 -9.86 -1.78
CA PRO A 125 -10.55 -11.25 -2.21
C PRO A 125 -9.73 -11.41 -3.51
N TYR A 126 -9.10 -10.36 -4.04
CA TYR A 126 -8.42 -10.31 -5.34
C TYR A 126 -6.92 -10.66 -5.28
N GLY A 127 -6.50 -11.58 -4.40
CA GLY A 127 -5.09 -11.88 -4.15
C GLY A 127 -4.29 -12.32 -5.38
N HIS A 128 -4.90 -13.05 -6.32
CA HIS A 128 -4.20 -13.47 -7.54
C HIS A 128 -3.84 -12.30 -8.45
N GLU A 129 -4.70 -11.28 -8.55
CA GLU A 129 -4.37 -10.04 -9.30
C GLU A 129 -3.15 -9.36 -8.67
N LEU A 130 -3.12 -9.29 -7.33
CA LEU A 130 -2.02 -8.67 -6.63
C LEU A 130 -0.69 -9.40 -6.83
N ILE A 131 -0.70 -10.75 -6.83
CA ILE A 131 0.49 -11.55 -7.16
C ILE A 131 0.96 -11.26 -8.59
N ALA A 132 0.05 -11.22 -9.55
CA ALA A 132 0.38 -10.93 -10.95
C ALA A 132 1.00 -9.53 -11.10
N LEU A 133 0.43 -8.51 -10.45
CA LEU A 133 0.98 -7.16 -10.46
C LEU A 133 2.36 -7.09 -9.80
N ALA A 134 2.54 -7.72 -8.63
CA ALA A 134 3.81 -7.73 -7.91
C ALA A 134 4.91 -8.48 -8.68
N LYS A 135 4.56 -9.53 -9.43
CA LYS A 135 5.48 -10.21 -10.36
C LYS A 135 5.86 -9.31 -11.52
N HIS A 136 4.88 -8.66 -12.13
CA HIS A 136 5.05 -7.93 -13.39
C HIS A 136 5.78 -6.59 -13.20
N TYR A 137 5.41 -5.82 -12.18
CA TYR A 137 5.86 -4.44 -12.00
C TYR A 137 6.97 -4.34 -10.93
N PRO A 138 8.20 -3.91 -11.28
CA PRO A 138 9.31 -3.79 -10.33
C PRO A 138 9.01 -2.88 -9.14
N ASN A 139 8.19 -1.84 -9.36
CA ASN A 139 7.78 -0.84 -8.39
C ASN A 139 6.65 -1.26 -7.44
N VAL A 140 6.13 -2.49 -7.52
CA VAL A 140 4.99 -2.96 -6.70
C VAL A 140 5.44 -3.87 -5.56
N TYR A 141 5.27 -3.42 -4.33
CA TYR A 141 5.45 -4.15 -3.08
C TYR A 141 4.09 -4.54 -2.50
N VAL A 142 4.07 -5.59 -1.68
CA VAL A 142 2.87 -6.09 -1.02
C VAL A 142 3.02 -6.00 0.49
N ASP A 143 1.97 -5.53 1.16
CA ASP A 143 1.87 -5.46 2.61
C ASP A 143 0.65 -6.26 3.10
N LEU A 144 0.91 -7.30 3.90
CA LEU A 144 -0.10 -8.17 4.50
C LEU A 144 -0.80 -7.52 5.72
N CYS A 145 -0.77 -6.20 5.83
CA CYS A 145 -1.54 -5.47 6.83
C CYS A 145 -2.95 -6.04 6.97
N TRP A 146 -3.37 -6.37 8.20
CA TRP A 146 -4.63 -7.08 8.52
C TRP A 146 -4.89 -8.44 7.86
N ALA A 147 -4.12 -8.90 6.87
CA ALA A 147 -4.47 -10.08 6.07
C ALA A 147 -4.71 -11.32 6.94
N TRP A 148 -3.84 -11.55 7.94
CA TRP A 148 -3.98 -12.65 8.90
C TRP A 148 -5.25 -12.58 9.77
N SER A 149 -5.74 -11.37 10.05
CA SER A 149 -6.94 -11.14 10.84
C SER A 149 -8.22 -11.13 10.00
N ILE A 150 -8.09 -10.82 8.70
CA ILE A 150 -9.18 -10.90 7.72
C ILE A 150 -9.50 -12.37 7.44
N ASP A 151 -8.50 -13.11 6.95
CA ASP A 151 -8.63 -14.52 6.62
C ASP A 151 -7.24 -15.17 6.64
N PRO A 152 -6.86 -15.88 7.71
CA PRO A 152 -5.56 -16.51 7.79
C PRO A 152 -5.39 -17.66 6.80
N TYR A 153 -6.46 -18.34 6.37
CA TYR A 153 -6.34 -19.45 5.41
C TYR A 153 -6.02 -18.92 4.02
N SER A 154 -6.77 -17.92 3.55
CA SER A 154 -6.46 -17.23 2.29
C SER A 154 -5.10 -16.55 2.34
N THR A 155 -4.68 -16.03 3.50
CA THR A 155 -3.35 -15.41 3.64
C THR A 155 -2.22 -16.45 3.59
N CYS A 156 -2.40 -17.63 4.19
CA CYS A 156 -1.45 -18.74 4.03
C CYS A 156 -1.29 -19.10 2.54
N ASP A 157 -2.40 -19.35 1.85
CA ASP A 157 -2.40 -19.68 0.42
C ASP A 157 -1.75 -18.56 -0.43
N PHE A 158 -2.08 -17.30 -0.14
CA PHE A 158 -1.46 -16.14 -0.79
C PHE A 158 0.06 -16.15 -0.62
N VAL A 159 0.58 -16.31 0.60
CA VAL A 159 2.02 -16.30 0.86
C VAL A 159 2.72 -17.45 0.16
N ARG A 160 2.14 -18.66 0.17
CA ARG A 160 2.69 -19.81 -0.55
C ARG A 160 2.78 -19.54 -2.05
N ARG A 161 1.68 -19.07 -2.67
CA ARG A 161 1.69 -18.68 -4.10
C ARG A 161 2.69 -17.55 -4.38
N TYR A 162 2.80 -16.59 -3.49
CA TYR A 162 3.73 -15.47 -3.63
C TYR A 162 5.19 -15.95 -3.66
N LEU A 163 5.58 -16.85 -2.74
CA LEU A 163 6.93 -17.42 -2.66
C LEU A 163 7.38 -18.03 -3.99
N HIS A 164 6.46 -18.70 -4.69
CA HIS A 164 6.74 -19.37 -5.97
C HIS A 164 6.62 -18.46 -7.19
N ALA A 165 6.00 -17.28 -7.06
CA ALA A 165 5.72 -16.40 -8.18
C ALA A 165 6.61 -15.14 -8.19
N VAL A 166 6.81 -14.48 -7.06
CA VAL A 166 7.29 -13.09 -6.96
C VAL A 166 8.64 -13.04 -6.23
N PRO A 167 9.57 -12.13 -6.60
CA PRO A 167 10.79 -11.93 -5.85
C PRO A 167 10.56 -11.68 -4.35
N LEU A 168 11.32 -12.39 -3.50
CA LEU A 168 11.17 -12.37 -2.05
C LEU A 168 11.38 -11.00 -1.41
N ASN A 169 12.05 -10.07 -2.09
CA ASN A 169 12.35 -8.73 -1.56
C ASN A 169 11.15 -7.77 -1.57
N LYS A 170 9.95 -8.24 -1.94
CA LYS A 170 8.78 -7.39 -2.22
C LYS A 170 7.55 -7.66 -1.33
N LEU A 171 7.67 -8.56 -0.34
CA LEU A 171 6.57 -8.87 0.59
C LEU A 171 6.87 -8.41 2.01
N PHE A 172 5.89 -7.76 2.64
CA PHE A 172 5.88 -7.42 4.05
C PHE A 172 4.76 -8.20 4.74
N VAL A 173 5.09 -9.02 5.73
CA VAL A 173 4.09 -9.94 6.32
C VAL A 173 3.28 -9.35 7.48
N PHE A 174 3.44 -8.07 7.80
CA PHE A 174 2.73 -7.48 8.93
C PHE A 174 2.48 -5.98 8.78
N GLY A 175 1.28 -5.57 9.19
CA GLY A 175 0.86 -4.20 9.44
C GLY A 175 -0.38 -4.18 10.33
N GLY A 176 -0.34 -3.42 11.43
CA GLY A 176 -1.40 -3.45 12.44
C GLY A 176 -2.64 -2.62 12.12
N ASP A 177 -2.48 -1.50 11.40
CA ASP A 177 -3.51 -0.52 11.02
C ASP A 177 -4.64 -0.36 12.05
N THR A 178 -4.26 -0.01 13.27
CA THR A 178 -5.16 0.03 14.42
C THR A 178 -4.84 1.22 15.31
N PHE A 179 -5.88 1.76 15.94
CA PHE A 179 -5.76 2.80 16.96
C PHE A 179 -5.48 2.22 18.36
N TRP A 180 -5.53 0.89 18.52
CA TRP A 180 -5.41 0.22 19.81
C TRP A 180 -4.05 -0.47 19.96
N PRO A 181 -3.18 -0.03 20.88
CA PRO A 181 -1.87 -0.65 21.09
C PRO A 181 -1.93 -2.15 21.42
N THR A 182 -2.93 -2.57 22.20
CA THR A 182 -3.16 -3.97 22.55
C THR A 182 -3.52 -4.83 21.35
N ALA A 183 -4.32 -4.29 20.41
CA ALA A 183 -4.64 -4.98 19.16
C ALA A 183 -3.38 -5.16 18.31
N ALA A 184 -2.47 -4.19 18.26
CA ALA A 184 -1.21 -4.33 17.53
C ALA A 184 -0.37 -5.51 18.07
N VAL A 185 -0.29 -5.69 19.38
CA VAL A 185 0.38 -6.85 20.00
C VAL A 185 -0.30 -8.16 19.58
N ALA A 186 -1.62 -8.23 19.67
CA ALA A 186 -2.39 -9.41 19.29
C ALA A 186 -2.21 -9.77 17.80
N TYR A 187 -2.30 -8.80 16.90
CA TYR A 187 -2.10 -9.00 15.47
C TYR A 187 -0.67 -9.45 15.16
N THR A 188 0.34 -8.97 15.90
CA THR A 188 1.72 -9.41 15.69
C THR A 188 1.96 -10.83 16.21
N ALA A 189 1.26 -11.26 17.25
CA ALA A 189 1.31 -12.66 17.72
C ALA A 189 0.64 -13.59 16.69
N GLN A 190 -0.53 -13.20 16.19
CA GLN A 190 -1.25 -13.94 15.16
C GLN A 190 -0.44 -14.07 13.86
N SER A 191 0.17 -12.98 13.38
CA SER A 191 0.96 -13.02 12.14
C SER A 191 2.15 -13.97 12.23
N ARG A 192 2.86 -14.00 13.37
CA ARG A 192 3.96 -14.94 13.60
C ARG A 192 3.47 -16.39 13.59
N GLN A 193 2.38 -16.69 14.29
CA GLN A 193 1.83 -18.05 14.34
C GLN A 193 1.46 -18.57 12.95
N TRP A 194 0.76 -17.75 12.15
CA TRP A 194 0.33 -18.17 10.82
C TRP A 194 1.45 -18.17 9.78
N LEU A 195 2.39 -17.23 9.86
CA LEU A 195 3.59 -17.29 9.03
C LEU A 195 4.41 -18.55 9.32
N THR A 196 4.62 -18.91 10.59
CA THR A 196 5.30 -20.15 10.97
C THR A 196 4.62 -21.37 10.36
N ARG A 197 3.29 -21.48 10.49
CA ARG A 197 2.52 -22.57 9.87
C ARG A 197 2.68 -22.61 8.36
N THR A 198 2.67 -21.44 7.71
CA THR A 198 2.83 -21.33 6.26
C THR A 198 4.20 -21.83 5.80
N LEU A 199 5.27 -21.39 6.46
CA LEU A 199 6.64 -21.80 6.12
C LEU A 199 6.90 -23.27 6.47
N GLN A 200 6.31 -23.78 7.57
CA GLN A 200 6.35 -25.21 7.90
C GLN A 200 5.70 -26.08 6.82
N ALA A 201 4.61 -25.63 6.21
CA ALA A 201 3.98 -26.35 5.10
C ALA A 201 4.91 -26.41 3.87
N GLU A 202 5.60 -25.31 3.53
CA GLU A 202 6.58 -25.30 2.44
C GLU A 202 7.79 -26.22 2.70
N ILE A 203 8.18 -26.38 3.96
CA ILE A 203 9.22 -27.34 4.37
C ILE A 203 8.70 -28.77 4.25
N ALA A 204 7.50 -29.05 4.77
CA ALA A 204 6.89 -30.38 4.74
C ALA A 204 6.67 -30.88 3.30
N ASP A 205 6.33 -29.97 2.38
CA ASP A 205 6.17 -30.27 0.96
C ASP A 205 7.52 -30.37 0.21
N GLY A 206 8.65 -30.09 0.88
CA GLY A 206 9.99 -30.19 0.32
C GLY A 206 10.41 -29.03 -0.58
N TYR A 207 9.64 -27.93 -0.62
CA TYR A 207 9.96 -26.75 -1.43
C TYR A 207 10.99 -25.83 -0.75
N LEU A 208 11.03 -25.80 0.59
CA LEU A 208 12.01 -25.04 1.35
C LEU A 208 12.77 -25.94 2.33
N THR A 209 14.05 -25.65 2.53
CA THR A 209 14.76 -26.13 3.71
C THR A 209 14.43 -25.24 4.91
N GLU A 210 14.65 -25.73 6.12
CA GLU A 210 14.49 -24.92 7.34
C GLU A 210 15.36 -23.65 7.30
N ALA A 211 16.61 -23.76 6.86
CA ALA A 211 17.51 -22.61 6.71
C ALA A 211 16.97 -21.59 5.70
N ALA A 212 16.43 -22.04 4.56
CA ALA A 212 15.82 -21.14 3.58
C ALA A 212 14.56 -20.46 4.14
N ALA A 213 13.72 -21.19 4.88
CA ALA A 213 12.53 -20.65 5.53
C ALA A 213 12.87 -19.57 6.57
N LEU A 214 13.93 -19.76 7.36
CA LEU A 214 14.41 -18.74 8.30
C LEU A 214 14.87 -17.47 7.57
N GLY A 215 15.61 -17.60 6.47
CA GLY A 215 16.01 -16.47 5.63
C GLY A 215 14.84 -15.73 4.99
N VAL A 216 13.80 -16.48 4.55
CA VAL A 216 12.53 -15.91 4.08
C VAL A 216 11.85 -15.12 5.19
N ALA A 217 11.74 -15.70 6.39
CA ALA A 217 11.11 -15.05 7.54
C ALA A 217 11.82 -13.74 7.91
N GLU A 218 13.16 -13.72 7.96
CA GLU A 218 13.94 -12.51 8.23
C GLU A 218 13.61 -11.39 7.24
N ARG A 219 13.62 -11.71 5.94
CA ARG A 219 13.27 -10.74 4.89
C ARG A 219 11.86 -10.20 5.05
N PHE A 220 10.90 -11.11 5.18
CA PHE A 220 9.47 -10.80 5.20
C PHE A 220 9.04 -10.02 6.44
N MET A 221 9.66 -10.29 7.59
CA MET A 221 9.31 -9.67 8.87
C MET A 221 10.04 -8.36 9.13
N ARG A 222 11.17 -8.10 8.45
CA ARG A 222 12.02 -6.95 8.76
C ARG A 222 12.71 -6.35 7.54
N THR A 223 13.59 -7.10 6.88
CA THR A 223 14.59 -6.52 5.96
C THR A 223 13.92 -5.79 4.81
N ASN A 224 12.89 -6.39 4.20
CA ASN A 224 12.21 -5.80 3.06
C ASN A 224 11.56 -4.44 3.39
N GLN A 225 10.99 -4.31 4.59
CA GLN A 225 10.38 -3.07 5.07
C GLN A 225 11.45 -2.00 5.31
N TYR A 226 12.57 -2.37 5.93
CA TYR A 226 13.67 -1.46 6.20
C TYR A 226 14.25 -0.88 4.90
N ASP A 227 14.42 -1.73 3.90
CA ASP A 227 14.89 -1.34 2.57
C ASP A 227 13.87 -0.46 1.84
N CYS A 228 12.61 -0.88 1.76
CA CYS A 228 11.57 -0.18 1.01
C CYS A 228 11.26 1.20 1.61
N PHE A 229 11.16 1.32 2.94
CA PHE A 229 10.82 2.56 3.63
C PHE A 229 12.06 3.38 4.05
N ARG A 230 13.27 2.92 3.72
CA ARG A 230 14.55 3.58 4.06
C ARG A 230 14.63 3.97 5.54
N ILE A 231 14.24 3.05 6.42
CA ILE A 231 14.02 3.33 7.84
C ILE A 231 15.28 3.92 8.51
N ASP A 232 16.46 3.37 8.21
CA ASP A 232 17.70 3.82 8.83
C ASP A 232 18.15 5.20 8.33
N ASP A 233 17.95 5.51 7.05
CA ASP A 233 18.19 6.85 6.52
C ASP A 233 17.27 7.88 7.17
N LYS A 234 15.96 7.56 7.28
CA LYS A 234 14.98 8.46 7.87
C LYS A 234 15.29 8.73 9.35
N ARG A 235 15.67 7.70 10.11
CA ARG A 235 16.09 7.86 11.52
C ARG A 235 17.29 8.80 11.64
N ARG A 236 18.32 8.65 10.79
CA ARG A 236 19.48 9.55 10.76
C ARG A 236 19.07 10.99 10.46
N GLN A 237 18.21 11.19 9.47
CA GLN A 237 17.72 12.52 9.08
C GLN A 237 16.96 13.20 10.24
N ILE A 238 16.06 12.49 10.91
CA ILE A 238 15.28 13.02 12.03
C ILE A 238 16.20 13.36 13.21
N GLN A 239 17.16 12.50 13.54
CA GLN A 239 18.12 12.76 14.63
C GLN A 239 18.94 14.04 14.36
N GLN A 240 19.38 14.25 13.12
CA GLN A 240 20.11 15.46 12.73
C GLN A 240 19.26 16.73 12.84
N GLN A 241 17.94 16.64 12.64
CA GLN A 241 17.03 17.78 12.79
C GLN A 241 16.77 18.12 14.26
N ILE A 242 16.67 17.12 15.14
CA ILE A 242 16.48 17.33 16.59
C ILE A 242 17.74 17.96 17.22
N THR A 243 18.93 17.67 16.67
CA THR A 243 20.21 18.14 17.22
C THR A 243 20.62 19.54 16.71
N ARG A 244 19.84 20.15 15.82
CA ARG A 244 20.06 21.52 15.29
C ARG A 244 19.15 22.50 16.00
#